data_AF-A0A3D1IN85-F1
#
_entry.id   AF-A0A3D1IN85-F1
#
_cell.length_a   1.000
_cell.length_b   1.000
_cell.length_c   1.000
_cell.angle_alpha   90.00
_cell.angle_beta   90.00
_cell.angle_gamma   90.00
#
_symmetry.space_group_name_H-M   'P 1'
#
loop_
_entity.id
_entity.type
_entity.pdbx_description
1 polymer ?
#
loop_
_entity_poly.entity_id
_entity_poly.type
_entity_poly.pdbx_seq_one_letter_code
_entity_poly.pdbx_strand_id
1 'polypeptide(L)'
;MRAILSLLLIVSAVQAAELRVNRGILPGGLIDDRRLLSELNQHAKQLREEEGTVKASELLKQLDRKQCALTLQQPGKDKLNSAQIAERNRKGVLVVSGLYKCQHCPLWHSGAASGFMLTDDGVFCTSYHVIDNKDNDSLVIMTGDG
;
A
#
# COMPACT_ATOMS: atom_id res chain seq x y z
N MET A 1 -25.88 22.36 43.57
CA MET A 1 -24.82 22.88 42.65
C MET A 1 -24.05 21.69 42.11
N ARG A 2 -23.71 21.75 40.82
CA ARG A 2 -23.44 20.63 39.91
C ARG A 2 -22.19 19.81 40.29
N ALA A 3 -22.34 18.50 40.42
CA ALA A 3 -21.24 17.54 40.39
C ALA A 3 -20.87 17.28 38.92
N ILE A 4 -19.64 17.60 38.52
CA ILE A 4 -19.14 17.35 37.17
C ILE A 4 -18.36 16.03 37.21
N LEU A 5 -18.99 14.98 36.68
CA LEU A 5 -18.38 13.70 36.40
C LEU A 5 -17.35 13.89 35.27
N SER A 6 -16.06 13.84 35.59
CA SER A 6 -14.99 13.89 34.60
C SER A 6 -14.75 12.47 34.07
N LEU A 7 -15.40 12.14 32.96
CA LEU A 7 -15.15 10.89 32.23
C LEU A 7 -13.82 11.04 31.49
N LEU A 8 -12.74 10.52 32.07
CA LEU A 8 -11.47 10.34 31.38
C LEU A 8 -11.67 9.30 30.26
N LEU A 9 -11.83 9.80 29.03
CA LEU A 9 -11.66 9.04 27.81
C LEU A 9 -10.20 8.60 27.75
N ILE A 10 -9.93 7.39 28.23
CA ILE A 10 -8.73 6.63 27.90
C ILE A 10 -8.91 6.24 26.43
N VAL A 11 -8.50 7.14 25.52
CA VAL A 11 -8.22 6.76 24.13
C VAL A 11 -6.99 5.87 24.22
N SER A 12 -7.25 4.57 24.27
CA SER A 12 -6.24 3.56 24.13
C SER A 12 -5.47 3.86 22.84
N ALA A 13 -4.20 4.17 22.99
CA ALA A 13 -3.21 4.02 21.95
C ALA A 13 -3.08 2.53 21.62
N VAL A 14 -4.14 1.92 21.07
CA VAL A 14 -4.05 0.64 20.38
C VAL A 14 -3.09 0.91 19.25
N GLN A 15 -1.85 0.48 19.47
CA GLN A 15 -0.73 0.68 18.58
C GLN A 15 -1.16 0.41 17.13
N ALA A 16 -0.83 1.33 16.22
CA ALA A 16 -0.83 1.11 14.77
C ALA A 16 -0.07 -0.18 14.35
N ALA A 17 0.67 -0.81 15.27
CA ALA A 17 1.28 -2.13 15.11
C ALA A 17 0.26 -3.30 15.03
N GLU A 18 -0.92 -3.20 15.65
CA GLU A 18 -1.93 -4.27 15.59
C GLU A 18 -2.76 -4.28 14.30
N LEU A 19 -2.67 -3.22 13.48
CA LEU A 19 -3.33 -3.19 12.16
C LEU A 19 -2.54 -3.89 11.05
N ARG A 20 -1.36 -4.42 11.34
CA ARG A 20 -0.66 -5.37 10.45
C ARG A 20 -1.23 -6.78 10.65
N VAL A 21 -2.53 -6.93 10.40
CA VAL A 21 -3.09 -8.28 10.27
C VAL A 21 -2.56 -8.81 8.96
N ASN A 22 -1.72 -9.83 9.00
CA ASN A 22 -1.22 -10.51 7.82
C ASN A 22 -2.37 -11.29 7.14
N ARG A 23 -3.26 -10.57 6.45
CA ARG A 23 -4.53 -11.10 5.93
C ARG A 23 -4.32 -11.86 4.63
N GLY A 24 -3.28 -11.52 3.87
CA GLY A 24 -2.99 -12.12 2.56
C GLY A 24 -2.03 -13.31 2.55
N ILE A 25 -1.42 -13.68 3.69
CA ILE A 25 -0.46 -14.79 3.77
C ILE A 25 -1.09 -16.00 4.49
N LEU A 26 -1.17 -17.12 3.77
CA LEU A 26 -1.64 -18.41 4.25
C LEU A 26 -0.53 -19.17 5.01
N PRO A 27 -0.88 -20.23 5.75
CA PRO A 27 0.11 -21.11 6.38
C PRO A 27 1.18 -21.59 5.38
N GLY A 28 2.44 -21.55 5.80
CA GLY A 28 3.58 -21.89 4.95
C GLY A 28 4.08 -20.75 4.05
N GLY A 29 3.59 -19.52 4.23
CA GLY A 29 4.07 -18.35 3.49
C GLY A 29 3.48 -18.20 2.08
N LEU A 30 2.43 -18.98 1.78
CA LEU A 30 1.72 -18.90 0.50
C LEU A 30 0.91 -17.61 0.43
N ILE A 31 0.87 -16.98 -0.75
CA ILE A 31 0.16 -15.72 -0.95
C ILE A 31 -1.22 -16.01 -1.53
N ASP A 32 -2.25 -15.47 -0.89
CA ASP A 32 -3.61 -15.49 -1.42
C ASP A 32 -3.85 -14.26 -2.29
N ASP A 33 -3.43 -14.33 -3.56
CA ASP A 33 -3.55 -13.24 -4.52
C ASP A 33 -5.00 -12.78 -4.70
N ARG A 34 -5.96 -13.72 -4.63
CA ARG A 34 -7.39 -13.39 -4.78
C ARG A 34 -7.88 -12.55 -3.61
N ARG A 35 -7.49 -12.93 -2.39
CA ARG A 35 -7.84 -12.17 -1.19
C ARG A 35 -7.18 -10.79 -1.20
N LEU A 36 -5.88 -10.71 -1.47
CA LEU A 36 -5.17 -9.44 -1.55
C LEU A 36 -5.81 -8.49 -2.57
N LEU A 37 -6.12 -8.99 -3.77
CA LEU A 37 -6.78 -8.19 -4.80
C LEU A 37 -8.19 -7.75 -4.37
N SER A 38 -8.94 -8.62 -3.70
CA SER A 38 -10.28 -8.30 -3.21
C SER A 38 -10.25 -7.21 -2.13
N GLU A 39 -9.35 -7.34 -1.14
CA GLU A 39 -9.16 -6.37 -0.06
C GLU A 39 -8.68 -5.03 -0.62
N LEU A 40 -7.67 -5.04 -1.49
CA LEU A 40 -7.19 -3.85 -2.18
C LEU A 40 -8.32 -3.16 -2.96
N ASN A 41 -9.12 -3.89 -3.73
CA ASN A 41 -10.20 -3.28 -4.52
C ASN A 41 -11.31 -2.71 -3.62
N GLN A 42 -11.55 -3.30 -2.45
CA GLN A 42 -12.48 -2.74 -1.47
C GLN A 42 -11.96 -1.42 -0.90
N HIS A 43 -10.71 -1.40 -0.41
CA HIS A 43 -10.11 -0.20 0.16
C HIS A 43 -9.90 0.91 -0.88
N ALA A 44 -9.56 0.55 -2.11
CA ALA A 44 -9.47 1.50 -3.22
C ALA A 44 -10.80 2.24 -3.45
N LYS A 45 -11.93 1.53 -3.42
CA LYS A 45 -13.26 2.13 -3.58
C LYS A 45 -13.59 3.07 -2.42
N GLN A 46 -13.25 2.69 -1.20
CA GLN A 46 -13.42 3.54 -0.01
C GLN A 46 -12.60 4.84 -0.14
N LEU A 47 -11.31 4.72 -0.44
CA LEU A 47 -10.41 5.87 -0.62
C LEU A 47 -10.87 6.81 -1.74
N ARG A 48 -11.52 6.27 -2.78
CA ARG A 48 -12.10 7.07 -3.86
C ARG A 48 -13.28 7.94 -3.39
N GLU A 49 -14.05 7.46 -2.42
CA GLU A 49 -15.21 8.17 -1.87
C GLU A 49 -14.81 9.20 -0.80
N GLU A 50 -13.60 9.07 -0.23
CA GLU A 50 -13.04 10.03 0.71
C GLU A 50 -12.63 11.35 0.04
N GLU A 51 -12.83 12.46 0.76
CA GLU A 51 -12.34 13.77 0.33
C GLU A 51 -10.82 13.88 0.52
N GLY A 52 -10.13 14.52 -0.44
CA GLY A 52 -8.69 14.78 -0.35
C GLY A 52 -7.79 13.78 -1.07
N THR A 53 -8.33 12.71 -1.65
CA THR A 53 -7.55 11.78 -2.49
C THR A 53 -7.05 12.47 -3.76
N VAL A 54 -5.73 12.44 -3.98
CA VAL A 54 -5.11 12.98 -5.19
C VAL A 54 -5.46 12.08 -6.39
N LYS A 55 -5.98 12.70 -7.45
CA LYS A 55 -6.29 11.98 -8.69
C LYS A 55 -5.02 11.46 -9.36
N ALA A 56 -5.10 10.27 -9.94
CA ALA A 56 -3.99 9.70 -10.69
C ALA A 56 -3.53 10.63 -11.80
N SER A 57 -4.45 11.29 -12.51
CA SER A 57 -4.12 12.28 -13.56
C SER A 57 -3.19 13.41 -13.08
N GLU A 58 -3.28 13.84 -11.83
CA GLU A 58 -2.38 14.85 -11.24
C GLU A 58 -1.01 14.25 -10.90
N LEU A 59 -0.99 13.01 -10.38
CA LEU A 59 0.25 12.29 -10.09
C LEU A 59 1.05 11.98 -11.37
N LEU A 60 0.35 11.59 -12.45
CA LEU A 60 0.97 11.22 -13.72
C LEU A 60 1.72 12.38 -14.39
N LYS A 61 1.37 13.64 -14.08
CA LYS A 61 2.14 14.83 -14.55
C LYS A 61 3.60 14.82 -14.05
N GLN A 62 3.90 14.05 -13.01
CA GLN A 62 5.24 13.95 -12.44
C GLN A 62 6.12 12.89 -13.13
N LEU A 63 5.60 12.10 -14.07
CA LEU A 63 6.34 11.03 -14.75
C LEU A 63 7.52 11.50 -15.60
N ASP A 64 7.54 12.79 -15.97
CA ASP A 64 8.68 13.40 -16.65
C ASP A 64 9.85 13.72 -15.71
N ARG A 65 9.64 13.70 -14.39
CA ARG A 65 10.72 13.87 -13.41
C ARG A 65 11.68 12.69 -13.46
N LYS A 66 12.94 12.94 -13.81
CA LYS A 66 13.97 11.89 -13.97
C LYS A 66 14.87 11.72 -12.75
N GLN A 67 14.85 12.65 -11.80
CA GLN A 67 15.74 12.66 -10.64
C GLN A 67 15.00 13.17 -9.39
N CYS A 68 15.37 12.62 -8.23
CA CYS A 68 14.99 13.12 -6.92
C CYS A 68 16.14 12.88 -5.92
N ALA A 69 16.22 13.68 -4.87
CA ALA A 69 17.12 13.43 -3.76
C ALA A 69 16.47 12.43 -2.80
N LEU A 70 17.18 11.37 -2.43
CA LEU A 70 16.70 10.34 -1.53
C LEU A 70 17.86 9.84 -0.65
N THR A 71 17.62 9.71 0.65
CA THR A 71 18.56 9.06 1.57
C THR A 71 18.19 7.59 1.67
N LEU A 72 19.04 6.73 1.11
CA LEU A 72 18.83 5.28 1.16
C LEU A 72 19.40 4.67 2.45
N GLN A 73 18.74 3.61 2.92
CA GLN A 73 19.22 2.77 4.01
C GLN A 73 20.54 2.10 3.63
N GLN A 74 21.45 1.94 4.60
CA GLN A 74 22.70 1.23 4.39
C GLN A 74 22.44 -0.27 4.17
N PRO A 75 23.17 -0.95 3.27
CA PRO A 75 23.01 -2.38 3.07
C PRO A 75 23.39 -3.15 4.34
N GLY A 76 22.69 -4.26 4.58
CA GLY A 76 23.01 -5.19 5.66
C GLY A 76 24.39 -5.81 5.46
N LYS A 77 25.08 -6.11 6.57
CA LYS A 77 26.43 -6.71 6.56
C LYS A 77 26.44 -8.24 6.61
N ASP A 78 25.34 -8.84 7.04
CA ASP A 78 25.23 -10.29 7.19
C ASP A 78 25.15 -10.98 5.83
N LYS A 79 25.90 -12.08 5.68
CA LYS A 79 25.71 -12.98 4.54
C LYS A 79 24.48 -13.85 4.79
N LEU A 80 23.46 -13.67 3.96
CA LEU A 80 22.21 -14.42 4.02
C LEU A 80 22.13 -15.45 2.89
N ASN A 81 21.50 -16.59 3.16
CA ASN A 81 21.06 -17.50 2.11
C ASN A 81 19.76 -16.98 1.44
N SER A 82 19.36 -17.57 0.33
CA SER A 82 18.19 -17.11 -0.45
C SER A 82 16.88 -17.11 0.35
N ALA A 83 16.66 -18.10 1.24
CA ALA A 83 15.46 -18.14 2.07
C ALA A 83 15.44 -17.00 3.09
N GLN A 84 16.59 -16.72 3.71
CA GLN A 84 16.74 -15.58 4.64
C GLN A 84 16.58 -14.23 3.92
N ILE A 85 17.07 -14.11 2.68
CA ILE A 85 16.87 -12.91 1.85
C ILE A 85 15.39 -12.74 1.55
N ALA A 86 14.70 -13.78 1.11
CA ALA A 86 13.28 -13.72 0.78
C ALA A 86 12.44 -13.33 2.01
N GLU A 87 12.64 -14.02 3.14
CA GLU A 87 11.94 -13.74 4.41
C GLU A 87 12.18 -12.30 4.89
N ARG A 88 13.45 -11.85 4.88
CA ARG A 88 13.81 -10.49 5.32
C ARG A 88 13.17 -9.43 4.43
N ASN A 89 13.24 -9.59 3.11
CA ASN A 89 12.81 -8.56 2.16
C ASN A 89 11.31 -8.60 1.86
N ARG A 90 10.60 -9.70 2.15
CA ARG A 90 9.16 -9.81 1.92
C ARG A 90 8.36 -8.69 2.59
N LYS A 91 8.79 -8.25 3.77
CA LYS A 91 8.17 -7.16 4.55
C LYS A 91 8.19 -5.80 3.84
N GLY A 92 9.13 -5.61 2.91
CA GLY A 92 9.23 -4.39 2.10
C GLY A 92 8.49 -4.48 0.77
N VAL A 93 7.86 -5.60 0.43
CA VAL A 93 7.10 -5.77 -0.82
C VAL A 93 5.73 -5.12 -0.68
N LEU A 94 5.29 -4.47 -1.74
CA LEU A 94 4.02 -3.75 -1.84
C LEU A 94 3.16 -4.31 -2.96
N VAL A 95 1.85 -4.18 -2.81
CA VAL A 95 0.87 -4.27 -3.90
C VAL A 95 0.62 -2.84 -4.39
N VAL A 96 0.95 -2.61 -5.65
CA VAL A 96 0.77 -1.32 -6.34
C VAL A 96 -0.40 -1.47 -7.31
N SER A 97 -1.36 -0.55 -7.26
CA SER A 97 -2.54 -0.63 -8.09
C SER A 97 -3.07 0.72 -8.55
N GLY A 98 -3.77 0.70 -9.68
CA GLY A 98 -4.67 1.77 -10.08
C GLY A 98 -6.12 1.30 -9.99
N LEU A 99 -6.98 2.17 -9.46
CA LEU A 99 -8.43 1.99 -9.49
C LEU A 99 -8.98 2.63 -10.75
N TYR A 100 -9.72 1.87 -11.57
CA TYR A 100 -10.27 2.33 -12.83
C TYR A 100 -11.74 1.93 -12.99
N LYS A 101 -12.47 2.69 -13.81
CA LYS A 101 -13.84 2.35 -14.19
C LYS A 101 -13.78 1.32 -15.31
N CYS A 102 -14.40 0.16 -15.12
CA CYS A 102 -14.45 -0.85 -16.17
C CYS A 102 -15.29 -0.36 -17.36
N GLN A 103 -14.79 -0.60 -18.56
CA GLN A 103 -15.49 -0.26 -19.81
C GLN A 103 -16.53 -1.31 -20.21
N HIS A 104 -16.56 -2.46 -19.52
CA HIS A 104 -17.43 -3.60 -19.83
C HIS A 104 -18.46 -3.92 -18.75
N CYS A 105 -18.42 -3.24 -17.60
CA CYS A 105 -19.40 -3.41 -16.54
C CYS A 105 -19.52 -2.13 -15.71
N PRO A 106 -20.58 -1.95 -14.91
CA PRO A 106 -20.77 -0.74 -14.12
C PRO A 106 -19.86 -0.67 -12.89
N LEU A 107 -18.93 -1.61 -12.69
CA LEU A 107 -18.10 -1.69 -11.48
C LEU A 107 -16.75 -1.01 -11.64
N TRP A 108 -16.15 -0.68 -10.50
CA TRP A 108 -14.76 -0.25 -10.38
C TRP A 108 -13.87 -1.45 -10.08
N HIS A 109 -12.71 -1.48 -10.73
CA HIS A 109 -11.75 -2.55 -10.65
C HIS A 109 -10.36 -2.02 -10.36
N SER A 110 -9.54 -2.87 -9.76
CA SER A 110 -8.14 -2.58 -9.45
C SER A 110 -7.27 -3.63 -10.16
N GLY A 111 -6.13 -3.21 -10.70
CA GLY A 111 -5.12 -4.11 -11.26
C GLY A 111 -3.93 -4.19 -10.33
N ALA A 112 -3.59 -5.38 -9.82
CA ALA A 112 -2.46 -5.55 -8.91
C ALA A 112 -1.13 -5.75 -9.65
N ALA A 113 -0.11 -5.03 -9.19
CA ALA A 113 1.28 -5.21 -9.56
C ALA A 113 2.14 -5.09 -8.29
N SER A 114 3.45 -5.28 -8.43
CA SER A 114 4.38 -5.25 -7.30
C SER A 114 5.17 -3.95 -7.23
N GLY A 115 5.55 -3.58 -6.01
CA GLY A 115 6.58 -2.60 -5.72
C GLY A 115 7.40 -3.02 -4.51
N PHE A 116 8.44 -2.26 -4.18
CA PHE A 116 9.20 -2.49 -2.95
C PHE A 116 9.68 -1.17 -2.32
N MET A 117 9.66 -1.11 -1.00
CA MET A 117 10.10 0.04 -0.22
C MET A 117 11.61 0.29 -0.39
N LEU A 118 11.97 1.57 -0.50
CA LEU A 118 13.34 2.09 -0.50
C LEU A 118 13.69 2.74 0.83
N THR A 119 12.70 3.35 1.48
CA THR A 119 12.85 4.08 2.76
C THR A 119 11.71 3.75 3.72
N ASP A 120 11.90 4.08 4.99
CA ASP A 120 10.93 3.87 6.08
C ASP A 120 9.79 4.89 6.07
N ASP A 121 10.00 6.06 5.49
CA ASP A 121 9.01 7.12 5.29
C ASP A 121 8.12 6.93 4.04
N GLY A 122 8.25 5.80 3.34
CA GLY A 122 7.29 5.37 2.32
C GLY A 122 7.67 5.65 0.87
N VAL A 123 8.93 5.99 0.58
CA VAL A 123 9.42 6.00 -0.81
C VAL A 123 9.62 4.56 -1.28
N PHE A 124 9.05 4.21 -2.42
CA PHE A 124 9.12 2.86 -2.98
C PHE A 124 9.43 2.90 -4.48
N CYS A 125 9.80 1.74 -5.02
CA CYS A 125 10.07 1.54 -6.45
C CYS A 125 9.05 0.58 -7.06
N THR A 126 8.65 0.86 -8.30
CA THR A 126 7.90 -0.05 -9.18
C THR A 126 8.24 0.26 -10.64
N SER A 127 7.67 -0.50 -11.58
CA SER A 127 7.88 -0.26 -13.00
C SER A 127 7.04 0.93 -13.51
N TYR A 128 7.58 1.68 -14.46
CA TYR A 128 6.88 2.82 -15.09
C TYR A 128 5.50 2.42 -15.66
N HIS A 129 5.42 1.29 -16.37
CA HIS A 129 4.17 0.80 -16.98
C HIS A 129 3.10 0.38 -15.97
N VAL A 130 3.46 0.15 -14.70
CA VAL A 130 2.48 -0.12 -13.63
C VAL A 130 1.74 1.17 -13.28
N ILE A 131 2.42 2.32 -13.38
CA ILE A 131 1.89 3.63 -13.00
C ILE A 131 1.26 4.35 -14.18
N ASP A 132 1.89 4.35 -15.37
CA ASP A 132 1.43 5.09 -16.55
C ASP A 132 0.20 4.46 -17.23
N ASN A 133 -0.94 4.58 -16.55
CA ASN A 133 -2.24 4.23 -17.07
C ASN A 133 -3.22 5.38 -16.81
N LYS A 134 -3.63 6.03 -17.90
CA LYS A 134 -4.50 7.22 -17.90
C LYS A 134 -5.96 6.91 -17.55
N ASP A 135 -6.36 5.64 -17.58
CA ASP A 135 -7.71 5.22 -17.21
C ASP A 135 -7.89 5.08 -15.69
N ASN A 136 -6.79 5.13 -14.93
CA ASN A 136 -6.83 5.13 -13.47
C ASN A 136 -7.42 6.44 -12.96
N ASP A 137 -8.39 6.35 -12.05
CA ASP A 137 -8.93 7.48 -11.29
C ASP A 137 -8.01 7.83 -10.11
N SER A 138 -7.50 6.81 -9.42
CA SER A 138 -6.62 6.92 -8.27
C SER A 138 -5.55 5.82 -8.29
N LEU A 139 -4.40 6.10 -7.68
CA LEU A 139 -3.38 5.09 -7.38
C LEU A 139 -3.53 4.65 -5.92
N VAL A 140 -3.39 3.35 -5.67
CA VAL A 140 -3.59 2.73 -4.36
C VAL A 140 -2.42 1.79 -4.09
N ILE A 141 -1.80 1.95 -2.93
CA ILE A 141 -0.63 1.17 -2.50
C ILE A 141 -1.00 0.48 -1.19
N MET A 142 -0.71 -0.81 -1.11
CA MET A 142 -0.95 -1.66 0.06
C MET A 142 0.32 -2.45 0.36
N THR A 143 0.55 -2.83 1.61
CA THR A 143 1.67 -3.73 1.93
C THR A 143 1.40 -5.12 1.37
N GLY A 144 2.45 -5.89 1.08
CA GLY A 144 2.36 -7.21 0.43
C GLY A 144 1.71 -8.31 1.27
N ASP A 145 1.29 -7.98 2.49
CA ASP A 145 0.58 -8.82 3.46
C ASP A 145 -0.88 -8.40 3.70
N GLY A 146 -1.35 -7.32 3.08
CA GLY A 146 -2.72 -6.79 3.21
C GLY A 146 -2.80 -5.61 4.16
#